data_AF-A0A6N2LKZ9-F1
#
_entry.id   AF-A0A6N2LKZ9-F1
#
_cell.length_a   1.000
_cell.length_b   1.000
_cell.length_c   1.000
_cell.angle_alpha   90.00
_cell.angle_beta   90.00
_cell.angle_gamma   90.00
#
_symmetry.space_group_name_H-M   'P 1'
#
loop_
_entity.id
_entity.type
_entity.pdbx_description
1 polymer ?
#
loop_
_entity_poly.entity_id
_entity_poly.type
_entity_poly.pdbx_seq_one_letter_code
_entity_poly.pdbx_strand_id
1 'polypeptide(L)'
;EDELLANYIKKEGEGRWRTLPKRAGLARCGKSCRLRWMNYLRPSVKRGHIAPDEEDLILRLHRLLGNRWSLIAGRIPGEQIMRLRITGIPVSARSSLAKE
;
A
#
# COMPACT_ATOMS: atom_id res chain seq x y z
N GLU A 1 9.93 -15.06 -6.00
CA GLU A 1 8.44 -14.98 -5.91
C GLU A 1 7.92 -13.64 -6.43
N ASP A 2 8.44 -12.51 -5.95
CA ASP A 2 7.99 -11.17 -6.34
C ASP A 2 8.21 -10.84 -7.83
N GLU A 3 9.36 -11.21 -8.39
CA GLU A 3 9.64 -11.02 -9.83
C GLU A 3 8.74 -11.89 -10.72
N LEU A 4 8.45 -13.13 -10.29
CA LEU A 4 7.51 -14.02 -10.98
C LEU A 4 6.10 -13.43 -10.99
N LEU A 5 5.66 -12.90 -9.85
CA LEU A 5 4.40 -12.20 -9.72
C LEU A 5 4.36 -10.97 -10.64
N ALA A 6 5.41 -10.17 -10.64
CA ALA A 6 5.50 -8.97 -11.46
C ALA A 6 5.53 -9.27 -12.96
N ASN A 7 6.34 -10.23 -13.39
CA ASN A 7 6.41 -10.66 -14.79
C ASN A 7 5.09 -11.27 -15.26
N TYR A 8 4.44 -12.09 -14.43
CA TYR A 8 3.14 -12.66 -14.75
C TYR A 8 2.07 -11.57 -14.95
N ILE A 9 2.01 -10.59 -14.05
CA ILE A 9 1.05 -9.48 -14.16
C ILE A 9 1.37 -8.57 -15.34
N LYS A 10 2.65 -8.34 -15.63
CA LYS A 10 3.07 -7.60 -16.82
C LYS A 10 2.65 -8.30 -18.12
N LYS A 11 2.59 -9.64 -18.12
CA LYS A 11 2.22 -10.46 -19.28
C LYS A 11 0.70 -10.65 -19.44
N GLU A 12 -0.02 -10.94 -18.35
CA GLU A 12 -1.45 -11.29 -18.38
C GLU A 12 -2.39 -10.14 -17.92
N GLY A 13 -1.84 -9.06 -17.38
CA GLY A 13 -2.58 -7.94 -16.80
C GLY A 13 -2.88 -8.09 -15.30
N GLU A 14 -3.26 -6.99 -14.65
CA GLU A 14 -3.62 -6.99 -13.24
C GLU A 14 -5.03 -7.56 -13.02
N GLY A 15 -5.17 -8.60 -12.18
CA GLY A 15 -6.47 -9.21 -11.90
C GLY A 15 -6.39 -10.70 -11.60
N ARG A 16 -7.56 -11.33 -11.43
CA ARG A 16 -7.71 -12.79 -11.24
C ARG A 16 -6.81 -13.37 -10.13
N TRP A 17 -6.66 -12.60 -9.05
CA TRP A 17 -5.79 -12.94 -7.91
C TRP A 17 -6.01 -14.33 -7.32
N ARG A 18 -7.23 -14.88 -7.41
CA ARG A 18 -7.54 -16.24 -6.93
C ARG A 18 -6.81 -17.33 -7.71
N THR A 19 -6.70 -17.20 -9.03
CA THR A 19 -6.09 -18.20 -9.92
C THR A 19 -4.66 -17.86 -10.30
N LEU A 20 -4.29 -16.58 -10.15
CA LEU A 20 -2.96 -16.06 -10.45
C LEU A 20 -1.83 -16.89 -9.81
N PRO A 21 -1.78 -17.13 -8.49
CA PRO A 21 -0.64 -17.82 -7.89
C PRO A 21 -0.44 -19.23 -8.44
N LYS A 22 -1.53 -19.97 -8.70
CA LYS A 22 -1.46 -21.29 -9.34
C LYS A 22 -0.88 -21.21 -10.76
N ARG A 23 -1.30 -20.21 -11.56
CA ARG A 23 -0.82 -20.03 -12.94
C ARG A 23 0.60 -19.48 -13.02
N ALA A 24 1.01 -18.70 -12.02
CA ALA A 24 2.34 -18.13 -11.90
C ALA A 24 3.34 -19.06 -11.19
N GLY A 25 2.92 -20.26 -10.74
CA GLY A 25 3.77 -21.20 -10.01
C GLY A 25 4.16 -20.73 -8.60
N LEU A 26 3.37 -19.84 -7.99
CA LEU A 26 3.59 -19.30 -6.65
C LEU A 26 2.88 -20.16 -5.60
N ALA A 27 3.61 -20.56 -4.56
CA ALA A 27 3.08 -21.30 -3.41
C ALA A 27 2.34 -20.38 -2.39
N ARG A 28 1.70 -19.30 -2.86
CA ARG A 28 1.06 -18.27 -2.03
C ARG A 28 -0.44 -18.18 -2.30
N CYS A 29 -1.19 -17.68 -1.32
CA CYS A 29 -2.59 -17.37 -1.50
C CYS A 29 -2.77 -16.07 -2.32
N GLY A 30 -3.82 -16.03 -3.14
CA GLY A 30 -4.11 -14.89 -4.03
C GLY A 30 -4.22 -13.54 -3.31
N LYS A 31 -4.69 -13.56 -2.07
CA LYS A 31 -4.78 -12.38 -1.20
C LYS A 31 -3.40 -11.78 -0.92
N SER A 32 -2.40 -12.63 -0.64
CA SER A 32 -1.03 -12.19 -0.39
C SER A 32 -0.40 -11.61 -1.66
N CYS A 33 -0.55 -12.29 -2.81
CA CYS A 33 -0.05 -11.80 -4.09
C CYS A 33 -0.65 -10.44 -4.47
N ARG A 34 -1.96 -10.25 -4.29
CA ARG A 34 -2.62 -8.95 -4.51
C ARG A 34 -2.02 -7.85 -3.64
N LEU A 35 -1.89 -8.14 -2.34
CA LEU A 35 -1.33 -7.20 -1.38
C LEU A 35 0.11 -6.83 -1.75
N ARG A 36 0.90 -7.81 -2.19
CA ARG A 36 2.29 -7.61 -2.59
C ARG A 36 2.42 -6.78 -3.86
N TRP A 37 1.58 -7.06 -4.87
CA TRP A 37 1.53 -6.25 -6.08
C TRP A 37 1.15 -4.80 -5.79
N MET A 38 0.02 -4.59 -5.11
CA MET A 38 -0.50 -3.25 -4.84
C MET A 38 0.40 -2.41 -3.92
N ASN A 39 1.18 -3.04 -3.04
CA ASN A 39 2.01 -2.31 -2.08
C ASN A 39 3.48 -2.16 -2.48
N TYR A 40 4.02 -3.07 -3.31
CA TYR A 40 5.46 -3.13 -3.52
C TYR A 40 5.89 -3.24 -4.97
N LEU A 41 5.11 -3.89 -5.84
CA LEU A 41 5.57 -4.24 -7.19
C LEU A 41 4.94 -3.38 -8.29
N ARG A 42 3.79 -2.77 -8.04
CA ARG A 42 3.12 -1.92 -9.04
C ARG A 42 4.00 -0.68 -9.33
N PRO A 43 4.32 -0.38 -10.60
CA PRO A 43 5.23 0.71 -10.96
C PRO A 43 4.69 2.11 -10.62
N SER A 44 3.37 2.24 -10.41
CA SER A 44 2.75 3.47 -9.91
C SER A 44 2.95 3.67 -8.40
N VAL A 45 3.49 2.68 -7.67
CA VAL A 45 3.79 2.82 -6.25
C VAL A 45 5.12 3.53 -6.12
N LYS A 46 5.06 4.85 -5.97
CA LYS A 46 6.23 5.67 -5.64
C LYS A 46 6.68 5.31 -4.22
N ARG A 47 7.89 4.72 -4.12
CA ARG A 47 8.58 4.37 -2.87
C ARG A 47 9.27 5.59 -2.24
N GLY A 48 8.67 6.78 -2.38
CA GLY A 48 9.22 7.99 -1.79
C GLY A 48 9.07 7.96 -0.27
N HIS A 49 10.03 8.54 0.43
CA HIS A 49 9.80 8.98 1.81
C HIS A 49 8.57 9.88 1.84
N ILE A 50 7.71 9.70 2.84
CA ILE A 50 6.64 10.65 3.14
C ILE A 50 7.36 11.96 3.48
N ALA A 51 7.00 13.05 2.81
CA ALA A 51 7.58 14.35 3.14
C ALA A 51 7.20 14.71 4.59
N PRO A 52 8.06 15.40 5.36
CA PRO A 52 7.72 15.81 6.72
C PRO A 52 6.41 16.62 6.77
N ASP A 53 6.12 17.43 5.75
CA ASP A 53 4.85 18.14 5.60
C ASP A 53 3.62 17.21 5.47
N GLU A 54 3.77 16.11 4.73
CA GLU A 54 2.72 15.09 4.60
C GLU A 54 2.52 14.34 5.92
N GLU A 55 3.59 14.06 6.66
CA GLU A 55 3.54 13.35 7.93
C GLU A 55 2.85 14.18 9.02
N ASP A 56 3.13 15.49 9.06
CA ASP A 56 2.46 16.44 9.96
C ASP A 56 0.96 16.58 9.63
N LEU A 57 0.62 16.63 8.33
CA LEU A 57 -0.78 16.65 7.90
C LEU A 57 -1.52 15.36 8.28
N ILE A 58 -0.85 14.20 8.18
CA ILE A 58 -1.39 12.91 8.64
C ILE A 58 -1.69 12.96 10.14
N LEU A 59 -0.75 13.46 10.95
CA LEU A 59 -0.93 13.60 12.41
C LEU A 59 -2.09 14.53 12.76
N ARG A 60 -2.18 15.71 12.13
CA ARG A 60 -3.32 16.63 12.35
C ARG A 60 -4.66 16.00 11.98
N LEU A 61 -4.71 15.34 10.82
CA LEU A 61 -5.92 14.67 10.35
C LEU A 61 -6.28 13.47 11.23
N HIS A 62 -5.30 12.74 11.76
CA HIS A 62 -5.52 11.64 12.71
C HIS A 62 -6.03 12.15 14.06
N ARG A 63 -5.50 13.26 14.59
CA ARG A 63 -6.05 13.89 15.79
C ARG A 63 -7.51 14.34 15.61
N LEU A 64 -7.86 14.86 14.44
CA LEU A 64 -9.23 15.29 14.12
C LEU A 64 -10.19 14.15 13.79
N LEU A 65 -9.73 13.16 13.03
CA LEU A 65 -10.58 12.13 12.43
C LEU A 65 -10.41 10.75 13.07
N GLY A 66 -9.42 10.55 13.94
CA GLY A 66 -9.06 9.26 14.53
C GLY A 66 -8.56 8.26 13.48
N ASN A 67 -8.80 6.97 13.72
CA ASN A 67 -8.38 5.86 12.83
C ASN A 67 -9.16 5.75 11.51
N ARG A 68 -9.76 6.85 11.02
CA ARG A 68 -10.47 6.91 9.73
C ARG A 68 -9.51 7.11 8.57
N TRP A 69 -8.56 6.19 8.43
CA TRP A 69 -7.47 6.23 7.45
C TRP A 69 -7.94 6.35 6.00
N SER A 70 -9.09 5.75 5.64
CA SER A 70 -9.67 5.90 4.30
C SER A 70 -10.07 7.36 3.98
N LEU A 71 -10.49 8.12 5.00
CA LEU A 71 -10.90 9.52 4.86
C LEU A 71 -9.68 10.45 4.87
N ILE A 72 -8.72 10.18 5.75
CA ILE A 72 -7.44 10.89 5.82
C ILE A 72 -6.70 10.74 4.49
N ALA A 73 -6.66 9.51 3.96
CA ALA A 73 -5.97 9.21 2.71
C ALA A 73 -6.58 9.90 1.48
N GLY A 74 -7.87 10.26 1.52
CA GLY A 74 -8.52 10.99 0.45
C GLY A 74 -8.26 12.51 0.48
N ARG A 75 -7.76 13.05 1.59
CA ARG A 75 -7.56 14.50 1.78
C ARG A 75 -6.14 14.98 1.54
N ILE A 76 -5.18 14.06 1.45
CA ILE A 76 -3.78 14.43 1.31
C ILE A 76 -3.41 14.34 -0.17
N PRO A 77 -2.95 15.45 -0.78
CA PRO A 77 -2.53 15.47 -2.17
C PRO A 77 -1.18 14.76 -2.33
N GLY A 78 -1.20 13.45 -2.57
CA GLY A 78 0.01 12.66 -2.81
C GLY A 78 -0.28 11.19 -3.11
N GLU A 79 0.26 10.66 -4.22
CA GLU A 79 0.09 9.24 -4.60
C GLU A 79 0.62 8.26 -3.55
N GLN A 80 1.52 8.74 -2.66
CA GLN A 80 2.18 7.97 -1.61
C GLN A 80 1.20 7.38 -0.58
N ILE A 81 0.01 7.99 -0.47
CA ILE A 81 -0.98 7.73 0.57
C ILE A 81 -2.01 6.68 0.18
N MET A 82 -2.01 6.21 -1.07
CA MET A 82 -2.70 4.96 -1.40
C MET A 82 -2.25 3.80 -0.50
N ARG A 83 -1.00 3.82 -0.02
CA ARG A 83 -0.49 2.83 0.92
C ARG A 83 -1.25 2.82 2.26
N LEU A 84 -1.61 3.99 2.80
CA LEU A 84 -2.45 4.08 4.01
C LEU A 84 -3.81 3.41 3.84
N ARG A 85 -4.39 3.53 2.63
CA ARG A 85 -5.68 2.91 2.29
C ARG A 85 -5.59 1.39 2.12
N ILE A 86 -4.43 0.85 1.73
CA ILE A 86 -4.24 -0.58 1.41
C ILE A 86 -3.60 -1.39 2.55
N THR A 87 -2.59 -0.85 3.26
CA THR A 87 -1.90 -1.57 4.35
C THR A 87 -2.39 -1.24 5.74
N GLY A 88 -3.13 -0.15 5.93
CA GLY A 88 -3.19 0.53 7.21
C GLY A 88 -1.81 1.14 7.57
N ILE A 89 -1.80 1.94 8.64
CA ILE A 89 -0.70 2.83 9.12
C ILE A 89 0.69 2.39 8.63
N PRO A 90 1.42 3.21 7.83
CA PRO A 90 2.78 2.90 7.44
C PRO A 90 3.64 2.76 8.69
N VAL A 91 4.62 1.86 8.63
CA VAL A 91 5.53 1.58 9.75
C VAL A 91 6.21 2.86 10.27
N SER A 92 6.50 3.83 9.41
CA SER A 92 7.06 5.14 9.79
C SER A 92 6.10 5.95 10.67
N ALA A 93 4.82 6.06 10.29
CA ALA A 93 3.84 6.82 11.05
C ALA A 93 3.42 6.11 12.36
N ARG A 94 3.63 4.79 12.47
CA ARG A 94 3.41 4.05 13.72
C ARG A 94 4.32 4.54 14.84
N SER A 95 5.57 4.82 14.53
CA SER A 95 6.57 5.33 15.48
C SER A 95 6.19 6.73 15.99
N SER A 96 5.62 7.56 15.13
CA SER A 96 5.21 8.94 15.48
C SER A 96 3.88 8.97 16.24
N LEU A 97 2.94 8.07 15.93
CA LEU A 97 1.67 7.94 16.66
C LEU A 97 1.81 7.25 18.03
N ALA A 98 2.83 6.42 18.23
CA ALA A 98 3.07 5.75 19.51
C ALA A 98 3.78 6.62 20.55
N LYS A 99 4.14 7.86 20.19
CA LYS A 99 4.79 8.84 21.09
C LYS A 99 3.80 9.78 21.79
N GLU A 100 2.50 9.65 21.55
CA GLU A 100 1.43 10.42 22.21
C GLU A 100 0.56 9.54 23.10
#